data_AF-A0A433VKS6-F1
#
_entry.id   AF-A0A433VKS6-F1
#
_cell.length_a   1.000
_cell.length_b   1.000
_cell.length_c   1.000
_cell.angle_alpha   90.00
_cell.angle_beta   90.00
_cell.angle_gamma   90.00
#
_symmetry.space_group_name_H-M   'P 1'
#
loop_
_entity.id
_entity.type
_entity.pdbx_description
1 polymer ?
#
loop_
_entity_poly.entity_id
_entity_poly.type
_entity_poly.pdbx_seq_one_letter_code
_entity_poly.pdbx_strand_id
1 'polypeptide(L)'
;MPNPSIYQQQAEFNEQTAKAAQAGFPDWAVIMCFYAALHWVNDYAFRQGDIKNFENDDDSDSPHKRRRMYVKKIAKQNKWNDLEEAYELLYRVSMTARYLEGLEKQNCTAREHYAKNGVQFCFEYLETIKKRLIQKS
;
A
#
# COMPACT_ATOMS: atom_id res chain seq x y z
N MET A 1 -4.63 7.23 -25.77
CA MET A 1 -3.70 6.88 -24.67
C MET A 1 -3.53 5.36 -24.69
N PRO A 2 -2.36 4.80 -24.34
CA PRO A 2 -2.26 3.36 -24.13
C PRO A 2 -3.23 2.92 -23.03
N ASN A 3 -3.73 1.69 -23.12
CA ASN A 3 -4.62 1.12 -22.10
C ASN A 3 -3.92 1.08 -20.73
N PRO A 4 -4.66 1.32 -19.62
CA PRO A 4 -4.10 1.24 -18.28
C PRO A 4 -3.56 -0.16 -18.00
N SER A 5 -2.43 -0.26 -17.29
CA SER A 5 -1.87 -1.55 -16.89
C SER A 5 -2.85 -2.29 -15.97
N ILE A 6 -2.73 -3.63 -15.88
CA ILE A 6 -3.54 -4.41 -14.93
C ILE A 6 -3.30 -3.94 -13.48
N TYR A 7 -2.09 -3.47 -13.17
CA TYR A 7 -1.73 -2.96 -11.85
C TYR A 7 -2.42 -1.63 -11.56
N GLN A 8 -2.50 -0.73 -12.54
CA GLN A 8 -3.27 0.51 -12.38
C GLN A 8 -4.75 0.20 -12.10
N GLN A 9 -5.36 -0.71 -12.86
CA GLN A 9 -6.76 -1.09 -12.66
C GLN A 9 -7.00 -1.69 -11.26
N GLN A 10 -6.10 -2.57 -10.80
CA GLN A 10 -6.17 -3.15 -9.46
C GLN A 10 -5.99 -2.08 -8.36
N ALA A 11 -5.10 -1.11 -8.57
CA ALA A 11 -4.89 -0.03 -7.61
C ALA A 11 -6.14 0.84 -7.46
N GLU A 12 -6.75 1.23 -8.58
CA GLU A 12 -7.98 2.03 -8.61
C GLU A 12 -9.17 1.28 -8.00
N PHE A 13 -9.33 -0.01 -8.31
CA PHE A 13 -10.38 -0.84 -7.72
C PHE A 13 -10.25 -0.95 -6.20
N ASN A 14 -9.03 -1.17 -5.69
CA ASN A 14 -8.77 -1.24 -4.25
C ASN A 14 -9.00 0.11 -3.57
N GLU A 15 -8.66 1.24 -4.22
CA GLU A 15 -8.95 2.57 -3.68
C GLU A 15 -10.47 2.81 -3.56
N GLN A 16 -11.25 2.43 -4.57
CA GLN A 16 -12.71 2.51 -4.52
C GLN A 16 -13.28 1.62 -3.41
N THR A 17 -12.77 0.39 -3.30
CA THR A 17 -13.16 -0.54 -2.24
C THR A 17 -12.82 0.02 -0.85
N ALA A 18 -11.67 0.66 -0.68
CA ALA A 18 -11.30 1.31 0.58
C ALA A 18 -12.28 2.40 0.98
N LYS A 19 -12.66 3.27 0.02
CA LYS A 19 -13.66 4.34 0.23
C LYS A 19 -15.02 3.78 0.63
N ALA A 20 -15.48 2.72 -0.03
CA ALA A 20 -16.75 2.06 0.29
C ALA A 20 -16.73 1.41 1.69
N ALA A 21 -15.59 0.86 2.11
CA ALA A 21 -15.42 0.20 3.40
C ALA A 21 -15.28 1.18 4.58
N GLN A 22 -14.84 2.42 4.35
CA GLN A 22 -14.40 3.36 5.40
C GLN A 22 -15.37 3.50 6.58
N ALA A 23 -16.68 3.60 6.33
CA ALA A 23 -17.67 3.87 7.37
C ALA A 23 -18.12 2.61 8.15
N GLY A 24 -18.16 1.43 7.50
CA GLY A 24 -18.69 0.20 8.11
C GLY A 24 -17.64 -0.85 8.46
N PHE A 25 -16.52 -0.84 7.74
CA PHE A 25 -15.45 -1.81 7.81
C PHE A 25 -14.09 -1.09 7.74
N PRO A 26 -13.75 -0.26 8.74
CA PRO A 26 -12.54 0.55 8.71
C PRO A 26 -11.27 -0.29 8.65
N ASP A 27 -11.25 -1.48 9.26
CA ASP A 27 -10.17 -2.47 9.11
C ASP A 27 -9.95 -2.87 7.64
N TRP A 28 -11.03 -3.12 6.90
CA TRP A 28 -10.98 -3.39 5.46
C TRP A 28 -10.52 -2.18 4.66
N ALA A 29 -10.91 -0.96 5.05
CA ALA A 29 -10.43 0.25 4.40
C ALA A 29 -8.90 0.39 4.51
N VAL A 30 -8.31 0.09 5.69
CA VAL A 30 -6.85 0.06 5.88
C VAL A 30 -6.19 -0.96 4.95
N ILE A 31 -6.72 -2.18 4.92
CA ILE A 31 -6.21 -3.28 4.08
C ILE A 31 -6.23 -2.85 2.60
N MET A 32 -7.34 -2.29 2.14
CA MET A 32 -7.52 -1.89 0.75
C MET A 32 -6.65 -0.69 0.36
N CYS A 33 -6.42 0.26 1.27
CA CYS A 33 -5.43 1.33 1.05
C CYS A 33 -4.01 0.77 0.86
N PHE A 34 -3.60 -0.22 1.66
CA PHE A 34 -2.31 -0.87 1.48
C PHE A 34 -2.22 -1.64 0.15
N TYR A 35 -3.24 -2.41 -0.22
CA TYR A 35 -3.23 -3.11 -1.50
C TYR A 35 -3.29 -2.14 -2.70
N ALA A 36 -4.00 -1.02 -2.60
CA ALA A 36 -3.94 0.05 -3.60
C ALA A 36 -2.51 0.59 -3.75
N ALA A 37 -1.84 0.92 -2.64
CA ALA A 37 -0.45 1.37 -2.66
C ALA A 37 0.51 0.33 -3.26
N LEU A 38 0.33 -0.95 -2.93
CA LEU A 38 1.08 -2.07 -3.49
C LEU A 38 0.94 -2.12 -5.02
N HIS A 39 -0.27 -1.97 -5.54
CA HIS A 39 -0.50 -2.00 -6.97
C HIS A 39 -0.03 -0.73 -7.68
N TRP A 40 -0.04 0.44 -7.04
CA TRP A 40 0.63 1.63 -7.57
C TRP A 40 2.15 1.45 -7.68
N VAL A 41 2.79 0.76 -6.72
CA VAL A 41 4.21 0.40 -6.81
C VAL A 41 4.46 -0.58 -7.96
N ASN A 42 3.58 -1.57 -8.16
CA ASN A 42 3.68 -2.49 -9.30
C ASN A 42 3.52 -1.74 -10.63
N ASP A 43 2.55 -0.84 -10.75
CA ASP A 43 2.36 -0.03 -11.96
C ASP A 43 3.59 0.82 -12.27
N TYR A 44 4.16 1.48 -11.25
CA TYR A 44 5.40 2.23 -11.42
C TYR A 44 6.53 1.33 -11.91
N ALA A 45 6.77 0.20 -11.24
CA ALA A 45 7.81 -0.75 -11.64
C ALA A 45 7.58 -1.28 -13.06
N PHE A 46 6.34 -1.55 -13.45
CA PHE A 46 5.97 -1.95 -14.80
C PHE A 46 6.34 -0.87 -15.83
N ARG A 47 6.01 0.41 -15.57
CA ARG A 47 6.38 1.52 -16.45
C ARG A 47 7.90 1.77 -16.54
N GLN A 48 8.65 1.43 -15.50
CA GLN A 48 10.12 1.50 -15.50
C GLN A 48 10.80 0.25 -16.09
N GLY A 49 10.04 -0.81 -16.44
CA GLY A 49 10.61 -2.09 -16.89
C GLY A 49 11.18 -2.97 -15.78
N ASP A 50 10.89 -2.64 -14.51
CA ASP A 50 11.42 -3.26 -13.30
C ASP A 50 10.52 -4.35 -12.69
N ILE A 51 9.33 -4.62 -13.26
CA ILE A 51 8.31 -5.48 -12.62
C ILE A 51 8.80 -6.89 -12.29
N LYS A 52 9.72 -7.43 -13.12
CA LYS A 52 10.34 -8.75 -12.93
C LYS A 52 11.09 -8.89 -11.60
N ASN A 53 11.50 -7.78 -11.00
CA ASN A 53 12.13 -7.76 -9.68
C ASN A 53 11.21 -8.30 -8.57
N PHE A 54 9.90 -8.41 -8.82
CA PHE A 54 8.93 -8.96 -7.87
C PHE A 54 8.63 -10.44 -8.07
N GLU A 55 9.07 -11.03 -9.19
CA GLU A 55 8.68 -12.37 -9.65
C GLU A 55 9.70 -13.47 -9.29
N ASN A 56 10.82 -13.15 -8.63
CA ASN A 56 11.84 -14.17 -8.31
C ASN A 56 11.26 -15.36 -7.52
N ASP A 57 11.53 -16.57 -8.01
CA ASP A 57 11.15 -17.87 -7.47
C ASP A 57 11.97 -18.30 -6.23
N ASP A 58 12.87 -17.44 -5.74
CA ASP A 58 13.60 -17.68 -4.50
C ASP A 58 12.64 -17.42 -3.32
N ASP A 59 12.11 -18.49 -2.76
CA ASP A 59 11.15 -18.55 -1.64
C ASP A 59 11.64 -17.86 -0.35
N SER A 60 12.91 -17.49 -0.28
CA SER A 60 13.50 -16.85 0.89
C SER A 60 12.94 -15.45 1.19
N ASP A 61 12.45 -14.72 0.17
CA ASP A 61 11.99 -13.34 0.32
C ASP A 61 10.54 -13.13 -0.10
N SER A 62 9.69 -12.76 0.87
CA SER A 62 8.26 -12.52 0.61
C SER A 62 8.04 -11.42 -0.43
N PRO A 63 7.01 -11.53 -1.29
CA PRO A 63 6.68 -10.49 -2.28
C PRO A 63 6.45 -9.10 -1.67
N HIS A 64 6.03 -9.02 -0.39
CA HIS A 64 5.90 -7.75 0.32
C HIS A 64 7.28 -7.15 0.68
N LYS A 65 8.23 -7.98 1.12
CA LYS A 65 9.61 -7.55 1.40
C LYS A 65 10.28 -6.98 0.14
N ARG A 66 10.15 -7.67 -0.99
CA ARG A 66 10.71 -7.19 -2.28
C ARG A 66 10.18 -5.82 -2.68
N ARG A 67 8.87 -5.60 -2.55
CA ARG A 67 8.25 -4.29 -2.83
C ARG A 67 8.71 -3.18 -1.89
N ARG A 68 8.82 -3.48 -0.58
CA ARG A 68 9.36 -2.52 0.40
C ARG A 68 10.81 -2.13 0.05
N MET A 69 11.65 -3.09 -0.31
CA MET A 69 13.03 -2.81 -0.75
C MET A 69 13.06 -1.97 -2.03
N TYR A 70 12.16 -2.24 -2.99
CA TYR A 70 12.04 -1.45 -4.20
C TYR A 70 11.60 -0.01 -3.90
N VAL A 71 10.58 0.18 -3.05
CA VAL A 71 10.13 1.51 -2.60
C VAL A 71 11.28 2.28 -1.96
N LYS A 72 12.03 1.66 -1.04
CA LYS A 72 13.21 2.25 -0.42
C LYS A 72 14.28 2.67 -1.43
N LYS A 73 14.55 1.81 -2.43
CA LYS A 73 15.49 2.10 -3.51
C LYS A 73 15.06 3.34 -4.30
N ILE A 74 13.83 3.37 -4.81
CA ILE A 74 13.34 4.49 -5.64
C ILE A 74 13.16 5.77 -4.83
N ALA A 75 12.76 5.67 -3.56
CA ALA A 75 12.66 6.81 -2.64
C ALA A 75 14.04 7.45 -2.44
N LYS A 76 15.07 6.65 -2.16
CA LYS A 76 16.44 7.14 -2.02
C LYS A 76 16.98 7.77 -3.31
N GLN A 77 16.75 7.13 -4.46
CA GLN A 77 17.23 7.63 -5.76
C GLN A 77 16.62 8.99 -6.13
N ASN A 78 15.33 9.19 -5.83
CA ASN A 78 14.59 10.40 -6.20
C ASN A 78 14.45 11.42 -5.06
N LYS A 79 15.02 11.15 -3.88
CA LYS A 79 14.86 11.96 -2.65
C LYS A 79 13.40 12.10 -2.22
N TRP A 80 12.62 11.04 -2.36
CA TRP A 80 11.20 10.95 -1.94
C TRP A 80 11.08 10.22 -0.61
N ASN A 81 11.61 10.79 0.47
CA ASN A 81 11.55 10.17 1.80
C ASN A 81 10.10 9.91 2.26
N ASP A 82 9.19 10.80 1.87
CA ASP A 82 7.75 10.68 2.13
C ASP A 82 7.12 9.45 1.46
N LEU A 83 7.65 8.97 0.33
CA LEU A 83 7.21 7.73 -0.30
C LEU A 83 7.53 6.51 0.55
N GLU A 84 8.77 6.42 1.07
CA GLU A 84 9.20 5.30 1.92
C GLU A 84 8.39 5.30 3.22
N GLU A 85 8.29 6.44 3.89
CA GLU A 85 7.51 6.60 5.12
C GLU A 85 6.03 6.22 4.93
N ALA A 86 5.41 6.69 3.83
CA ALA A 86 4.02 6.40 3.53
C ALA A 86 3.77 4.91 3.31
N TYR A 87 4.59 4.28 2.48
CA TYR A 87 4.43 2.88 2.15
C TYR A 87 4.69 1.99 3.37
N GLU A 88 5.72 2.30 4.17
CA GLU A 88 6.03 1.56 5.39
C GLU A 88 4.91 1.66 6.42
N LEU A 89 4.33 2.86 6.58
CA LEU A 89 3.21 3.04 7.48
C LEU A 89 2.02 2.20 7.04
N LEU A 90 1.61 2.29 5.77
CA LEU A 90 0.49 1.51 5.23
C LEU A 90 0.73 0.00 5.37
N TYR A 91 1.95 -0.46 5.12
CA TYR A 91 2.32 -1.85 5.36
C TYR A 91 2.09 -2.24 6.83
N ARG A 92 2.65 -1.48 7.77
CA ARG A 92 2.53 -1.75 9.21
C ARG A 92 1.07 -1.78 9.68
N VAL A 93 0.27 -0.78 9.33
CA VAL A 93 -1.13 -0.75 9.74
C VAL A 93 -1.96 -1.85 9.04
N SER A 94 -1.56 -2.29 7.84
CA SER A 94 -2.19 -3.47 7.21
C SER A 94 -1.90 -4.77 7.97
N MET A 95 -0.75 -4.87 8.64
CA MET A 95 -0.41 -6.03 9.47
C MET A 95 -1.26 -6.04 10.74
N THR A 96 -1.42 -4.88 11.38
CA THR A 96 -2.37 -4.72 12.48
C THR A 96 -3.80 -5.09 12.05
N ALA A 97 -4.25 -4.62 10.88
CA ALA A 97 -5.59 -4.90 10.38
C ALA A 97 -5.85 -6.39 10.07
N ARG A 98 -4.84 -7.12 9.54
CA ARG A 98 -4.97 -8.53 9.14
C ARG A 98 -4.65 -9.53 10.26
N TYR A 99 -3.70 -9.18 11.12
CA TYR A 99 -3.07 -10.12 12.05
C TYR A 99 -3.04 -9.63 13.50
N LEU A 100 -3.64 -8.46 13.80
CA LEU A 100 -3.61 -7.83 15.12
C LEU A 100 -2.20 -7.53 15.64
N GLU A 101 -1.22 -7.41 14.73
CA GLU A 101 0.15 -7.04 15.10
C GLU A 101 0.17 -5.67 15.82
N GLY A 102 0.77 -5.63 17.01
CA GLY A 102 0.78 -4.47 17.91
C GLY A 102 -0.46 -4.33 18.80
N LEU A 103 -1.47 -5.18 18.65
CA LEU A 103 -2.68 -5.21 19.47
C LEU A 103 -2.80 -6.50 20.30
N GLU A 104 -1.76 -7.32 20.38
CA GLU A 104 -1.81 -8.67 20.96
C GLU A 104 -2.23 -8.69 22.43
N LYS A 105 -1.95 -7.60 23.15
CA LYS A 105 -2.31 -7.41 24.57
C LYS A 105 -3.61 -6.64 24.75
N GLN A 106 -4.21 -6.16 23.66
CA GLN A 106 -5.45 -5.40 23.69
C GLN A 106 -6.61 -6.36 23.46
N ASN A 107 -7.62 -6.32 24.32
CA ASN A 107 -8.84 -7.10 24.15
C ASN A 107 -9.78 -6.40 23.16
N CYS A 108 -9.36 -6.25 21.91
CA CYS A 108 -10.15 -5.63 20.85
C CYS A 108 -9.81 -6.21 19.47
N THR A 109 -10.78 -6.18 18.58
CA THR A 109 -10.60 -6.49 17.17
C THR A 109 -9.95 -5.31 16.42
N ALA A 110 -9.34 -5.59 15.25
CA ALA A 110 -8.85 -4.55 14.36
C ALA A 110 -9.95 -3.54 13.98
N ARG A 111 -11.17 -4.04 13.75
CA ARG A 111 -12.32 -3.19 13.42
C ARG A 111 -12.63 -2.20 14.53
N GLU A 112 -12.71 -2.66 15.78
CA GLU A 112 -12.95 -1.77 16.93
C GLU A 112 -11.81 -0.76 17.10
N HIS A 113 -10.57 -1.21 16.94
CA HIS A 113 -9.40 -0.34 16.98
C HIS A 113 -9.49 0.79 15.94
N TYR A 114 -9.77 0.47 14.68
CA TYR A 114 -9.83 1.48 13.60
C TYR A 114 -11.13 2.28 13.59
N ALA A 115 -12.24 1.74 14.10
CA ALA A 115 -13.46 2.51 14.34
C ALA A 115 -13.21 3.62 15.37
N LYS A 116 -12.43 3.34 16.42
CA LYS A 116 -12.10 4.31 17.46
C LYS A 116 -11.08 5.36 17.01
N ASN A 117 -10.03 4.94 16.30
CA ASN A 117 -8.91 5.83 15.94
C ASN A 117 -9.08 6.51 14.57
N GLY A 118 -10.01 6.03 13.74
CA GLY A 118 -10.21 6.49 12.38
C GLY A 118 -9.13 5.96 11.42
N VAL A 119 -9.42 6.10 10.12
CA VAL A 119 -8.55 5.56 9.03
C VAL A 119 -8.20 6.62 7.99
N GLN A 120 -8.51 7.90 8.26
CA GLN A 120 -8.31 8.99 7.30
C GLN A 120 -6.84 9.13 6.89
N PHE A 121 -5.92 8.92 7.84
CA PHE A 121 -4.49 8.95 7.56
C PHE A 121 -4.10 7.94 6.46
N CYS A 122 -4.74 6.75 6.38
CA CYS A 122 -4.43 5.78 5.34
C CYS A 122 -4.67 6.33 3.93
N PHE A 123 -5.73 7.11 3.74
CA PHE A 123 -6.03 7.75 2.46
C PHE A 123 -5.04 8.87 2.14
N GLU A 124 -4.64 9.66 3.15
CA GLU A 124 -3.63 10.71 2.97
C GLU A 124 -2.27 10.14 2.57
N TYR A 125 -1.84 9.04 3.19
CA TYR A 125 -0.61 8.34 2.83
C TYR A 125 -0.69 7.67 1.46
N LEU A 126 -1.85 7.10 1.09
CA LEU A 126 -2.07 6.59 -0.26
C LEU A 126 -1.95 7.71 -1.31
N GLU A 127 -2.51 8.89 -1.05
CA GLU A 127 -2.35 10.06 -1.93
C GLU A 127 -0.91 10.55 -2.03
N THR A 128 -0.14 10.51 -0.93
CA THR A 128 1.31 10.79 -0.97
C THR A 128 2.05 9.84 -1.91
N ILE A 129 1.76 8.53 -1.83
CA ILE A 129 2.34 7.52 -2.72
C ILE A 129 1.97 7.81 -4.18
N LYS A 130 0.69 8.07 -4.46
CA LYS A 130 0.20 8.39 -5.80
C LYS A 130 0.88 9.63 -6.38
N LYS A 131 1.02 10.70 -5.58
CA LYS A 131 1.71 11.93 -6.00
C LYS A 131 3.15 11.71 -6.40
N ARG A 132 3.84 10.69 -5.88
CA ARG A 132 5.21 10.35 -6.28
C ARG A 132 5.27 9.43 -7.48
N LEU A 133 4.38 8.43 -7.54
CA LEU A 133 4.45 7.38 -8.54
C LEU A 133 3.72 7.72 -9.85
N ILE A 134 2.68 8.55 -9.82
CA ILE A 134 1.81 8.82 -10.98
C ILE A 134 2.25 10.08 -11.75
N GLN A 135 3.33 10.76 -11.36
CA GLN A 135 3.76 11.98 -12.07
C GLN A 135 3.99 11.71 -13.56
N LYS A 136 3.36 12.53 -14.39
CA LYS A 136 3.47 12.48 -15.84
C LYS A 136 4.88 12.85 -16.26
N SER A 137 5.58 11.95 -16.94
CA SER A 137 6.68 12.29 -17.83
C SER A 137 6.18 13.14 -18.99
#